data_AF-A0A7W6KFE0-F1
#
_entry.id   AF-A0A7W6KFE0-F1
#
_cell.length_a   1.000
_cell.length_b   1.000
_cell.length_c   1.000
_cell.angle_alpha   90.00
_cell.angle_beta   90.00
_cell.angle_gamma   90.00
#
_symmetry.space_group_name_H-M   'P 1'
#
loop_
_entity.id
_entity.type
_entity.pdbx_description
1 polymer ?
#
loop_
_entity_poly.entity_id
_entity_poly.type
_entity_poly.pdbx_seq_one_letter_code
_entity_poly.pdbx_strand_id
1 'polypeptide(L)'
;MQFMRSYFRFNVFFVLLYAVSTCFAGCNGNGKEENKPGNNKATAKANVTDLFLSYTDSAAKLPLDRFNEAGITSLNKTFAGKLPLTIYDGKEHRDDKSIVIQPYKNNDIATISAGMILLVPKSITESLRIGDFTRHFGEIKKEKPLIGITEQPLPVEISIDAHTSLKLTFNNNEKLDQAHVTMVEILKYR
;
A
#
# COMPACT_ATOMS: atom_id res chain seq x y z
N MET A 1 43.43 47.81 29.90
CA MET A 1 43.60 46.34 29.86
C MET A 1 42.65 45.79 28.82
N GLN A 2 43.26 45.22 27.78
CA GLN A 2 42.79 44.41 26.64
C GLN A 2 41.30 44.28 26.27
N PHE A 3 41.05 44.73 25.03
CA PHE A 3 40.07 44.25 24.06
C PHE A 3 40.17 42.73 23.79
N MET A 4 39.12 42.21 23.13
CA MET A 4 38.98 40.92 22.44
C MET A 4 38.35 39.78 23.24
N ARG A 5 37.06 39.56 22.99
CA ARG A 5 36.49 38.21 22.80
C ARG A 5 35.44 38.28 21.70
N SER A 6 35.94 38.23 20.47
CA SER A 6 35.16 38.06 19.26
C SER A 6 35.62 36.79 18.55
N TYR A 7 34.66 36.12 17.90
CA TYR A 7 34.85 35.05 16.90
C TYR A 7 35.39 33.71 17.39
N PHE A 8 34.54 32.89 18.02
CA PHE A 8 34.85 31.46 18.21
C PHE A 8 33.67 30.51 17.95
N ARG A 9 32.85 30.78 16.93
CA ARG A 9 31.81 29.82 16.46
C ARG A 9 31.56 29.81 14.93
N PHE A 10 32.54 30.18 14.11
CA PHE A 10 32.40 30.21 12.64
C PHE A 10 33.38 29.31 11.86
N ASN A 11 34.08 28.38 12.53
CA ASN A 11 35.15 27.56 11.94
C ASN A 11 34.87 26.05 11.96
N VAL A 12 33.61 25.64 11.75
CA VAL A 12 33.26 24.22 11.51
C VAL A 12 32.70 24.00 10.10
N PHE A 13 32.27 25.05 9.40
CA PHE A 13 31.68 24.95 8.06
C PHE A 13 32.66 25.03 6.89
N PHE A 14 33.94 25.35 7.09
CA PHE A 14 34.91 25.55 6.00
C PHE A 14 35.92 24.41 5.79
N VAL A 15 35.98 23.41 6.66
CA VAL A 15 36.94 22.28 6.55
C VAL A 15 36.38 21.11 5.70
N LEU A 16 35.07 21.09 5.44
CA LEU A 16 34.42 20.03 4.68
C LEU A 16 34.36 20.26 3.16
N LEU A 17 34.84 21.42 2.68
CA LEU A 17 34.79 21.83 1.26
C LEU A 17 36.10 21.65 0.48
N TYR A 18 37.12 21.01 1.06
CA TYR A 18 38.43 20.76 0.41
C TYR A 18 38.70 19.28 0.05
N ALA A 19 37.70 18.39 0.17
CA ALA A 19 37.84 16.96 -0.13
C ALA A 19 37.16 16.53 -1.44
N VAL A 20 37.12 17.43 -2.44
CA VAL A 20 36.90 17.06 -3.85
C VAL A 20 38.08 17.61 -4.62
N SER A 21 39.00 16.73 -5.08
CA SER A 21 39.75 16.88 -6.34
C SER A 21 41.05 16.06 -6.35
N THR A 22 40.95 14.73 -6.39
CA THR A 22 41.97 13.89 -7.05
C THR A 22 41.34 12.53 -7.40
N CYS A 23 40.85 12.37 -8.63
CA CYS A 23 40.78 11.08 -9.33
C CYS A 23 40.30 11.31 -10.78
N PHE A 24 41.02 12.15 -11.51
CA PHE A 24 41.02 12.11 -12.98
C PHE A 24 42.47 12.10 -13.45
N ALA A 25 43.02 10.89 -13.54
CA ALA A 25 44.20 10.58 -14.34
C ALA A 25 43.95 9.19 -14.95
N GLY A 26 43.87 9.14 -16.27
CA GLY A 26 43.47 7.96 -17.03
C GLY A 26 44.47 6.80 -16.93
N CYS A 27 43.93 5.59 -16.99
CA CYS A 27 44.66 4.43 -17.47
C CYS A 27 44.18 4.09 -18.88
N ASN A 28 45.07 4.32 -19.84
CA ASN A 28 45.00 3.78 -21.18
C ASN A 28 45.60 2.37 -21.11
N GLY A 29 44.86 1.33 -21.50
CA GLY A 29 45.35 -0.04 -21.45
C GLY A 29 44.34 -1.05 -21.98
N ASN A 30 44.55 -1.47 -23.23
CA ASN A 30 43.90 -2.59 -23.90
C ASN A 30 43.80 -3.83 -23.00
N GLY A 31 42.63 -4.49 -23.00
CA GLY A 31 42.54 -5.89 -22.61
C GLY A 31 41.20 -6.33 -22.03
N LYS A 32 40.43 -7.03 -22.87
CA LYS A 32 39.38 -8.02 -22.55
C LYS A 32 38.04 -7.47 -22.01
N GLU A 33 37.03 -7.58 -22.87
CA GLU A 33 35.62 -7.67 -22.48
C GLU A 33 35.43 -8.88 -21.55
N GLU A 34 35.36 -8.61 -20.25
CA GLU A 34 34.68 -9.48 -19.30
C GLU A 34 33.27 -8.93 -19.09
N ASN A 35 32.29 -9.74 -19.48
CA ASN A 35 30.87 -9.54 -19.19
C ASN A 35 30.65 -9.38 -17.68
N LYS A 36 30.63 -8.13 -17.20
CA LYS A 36 29.99 -7.80 -15.92
C LYS A 36 28.48 -7.87 -16.13
N PRO A 37 27.71 -8.58 -15.28
CA PRO A 37 26.27 -8.49 -15.33
C PRO A 37 25.91 -7.06 -14.95
N GLY A 38 25.50 -6.28 -15.95
CA GLY A 38 24.86 -5.00 -15.73
C GLY A 38 23.74 -5.25 -14.75
N ASN A 39 23.89 -4.70 -13.55
CA ASN A 39 22.83 -4.63 -12.57
C ASN A 39 21.82 -3.64 -13.12
N ASN A 40 21.08 -4.08 -14.14
CA ASN A 40 19.86 -3.48 -14.60
C ASN A 40 18.90 -3.63 -13.43
N LYS A 41 18.96 -2.70 -12.48
CA LYS A 41 17.76 -2.25 -11.80
C LYS A 41 16.91 -1.59 -12.89
N ALA A 42 16.36 -2.42 -13.78
CA ALA A 42 15.09 -2.14 -14.40
C ALA A 42 14.21 -1.81 -13.20
N THR A 43 13.82 -0.55 -13.09
CA THR A 43 12.74 -0.12 -12.22
C THR A 43 11.55 -0.97 -12.66
N ALA A 44 11.39 -2.12 -12.02
CA ALA A 44 10.32 -3.06 -12.31
C ALA A 44 9.06 -2.24 -12.14
N LYS A 45 8.34 -2.03 -13.24
CA LYS A 45 7.04 -1.37 -13.20
C LYS A 45 6.22 -2.16 -12.19
N ALA A 46 5.90 -1.55 -11.06
CA ALA A 46 5.18 -2.24 -9.99
C ALA A 46 3.92 -2.84 -10.59
N ASN A 47 3.69 -4.13 -10.34
CA ASN A 47 2.50 -4.81 -10.83
C ASN A 47 1.27 -4.17 -10.17
N VAL A 48 0.12 -4.18 -10.85
CA VAL A 48 -1.14 -3.64 -10.33
C VAL A 48 -1.50 -4.28 -8.98
N THR A 49 -1.20 -5.58 -8.79
CA THR A 49 -1.37 -6.28 -7.53
C THR A 49 -0.55 -5.64 -6.40
N ASP A 50 0.75 -5.38 -6.62
CA ASP A 50 1.62 -4.75 -5.61
C ASP A 50 1.17 -3.33 -5.29
N LEU A 51 0.73 -2.58 -6.31
CA LEU A 51 0.19 -1.24 -6.14
C LEU A 51 -1.10 -1.25 -5.32
N PHE A 52 -2.01 -2.19 -5.58
CA PHE A 52 -3.27 -2.34 -4.85
C PHE A 52 -3.04 -2.74 -3.40
N LEU A 53 -2.14 -3.69 -3.14
CA LEU A 53 -1.75 -4.09 -1.79
C LEU A 53 -1.11 -2.91 -1.03
N SER A 54 -0.22 -2.16 -1.68
CA SER A 54 0.40 -0.96 -1.09
C SER A 54 -0.61 0.15 -0.79
N TYR A 55 -1.63 0.32 -1.64
CA TYR A 55 -2.74 1.25 -1.39
C TYR A 55 -3.57 0.80 -0.19
N THR A 56 -3.91 -0.50 -0.12
CA THR A 56 -4.65 -1.10 0.98
C THR A 56 -3.90 -0.95 2.30
N ASP A 57 -2.58 -1.21 2.31
CA ASP A 57 -1.71 -1.01 3.47
C ASP A 57 -1.65 0.46 3.91
N SER A 58 -1.50 1.38 2.96
CA SER A 58 -1.51 2.83 3.26
C SER A 58 -2.85 3.28 3.84
N ALA A 59 -3.96 2.74 3.34
CA ALA A 59 -5.28 3.02 3.87
C ALA A 59 -5.49 2.38 5.25
N ALA A 60 -5.05 1.14 5.46
CA ALA A 60 -5.06 0.48 6.76
C ALA A 60 -4.25 1.26 7.81
N LYS A 61 -3.21 1.99 7.41
CA LYS A 61 -2.41 2.85 8.30
C LYS A 61 -2.99 4.25 8.53
N LEU A 62 -4.08 4.62 7.85
CA LEU A 62 -4.73 5.91 8.12
C LEU A 62 -5.30 5.93 9.54
N PRO A 63 -5.05 7.01 10.32
CA PRO A 63 -5.62 7.15 11.64
C PRO A 63 -7.13 7.42 11.55
N LEU A 64 -7.88 7.04 12.59
CA LEU A 64 -9.34 7.03 12.60
C LEU A 64 -9.98 8.40 12.33
N ASP A 65 -9.36 9.47 12.82
CA ASP A 65 -9.78 10.86 12.60
C ASP A 65 -9.71 11.26 11.11
N ARG A 66 -8.75 10.68 10.37
CA ARG A 66 -8.55 10.85 8.93
C ARG A 66 -9.20 9.74 8.09
N PHE A 67 -9.83 8.75 8.72
CA PHE A 67 -10.51 7.66 8.03
C PHE A 67 -11.92 8.11 7.59
N ASN A 68 -11.94 9.03 6.64
CA ASN A 68 -13.12 9.70 6.08
C ASN A 68 -12.84 10.10 4.62
N GLU A 69 -13.87 10.57 3.91
CA GLU A 69 -13.75 10.90 2.48
C GLU A 69 -12.61 11.87 2.14
N ALA A 70 -12.38 12.91 2.95
CA ALA A 70 -11.30 13.87 2.70
C ALA A 70 -9.91 13.24 2.88
N GLY A 71 -9.73 12.42 3.92
CA GLY A 71 -8.49 11.69 4.16
C GLY A 71 -8.22 10.63 3.09
N ILE A 72 -9.25 9.88 2.68
CA ILE A 72 -9.16 8.91 1.58
C ILE A 72 -8.87 9.63 0.26
N THR A 73 -9.52 10.75 -0.04
CA THR A 73 -9.24 11.55 -1.24
C THR A 73 -7.80 12.05 -1.26
N SER A 74 -7.27 12.45 -0.10
CA SER A 74 -5.85 12.82 0.03
C SER A 74 -4.93 11.63 -0.22
N LEU A 75 -5.30 10.42 0.24
CA LEU A 75 -4.55 9.19 -0.03
C LEU A 75 -4.60 8.84 -1.54
N ASN A 76 -5.76 8.92 -2.17
CA ASN A 76 -5.93 8.60 -3.59
C ASN A 76 -4.99 9.42 -4.49
N LYS A 77 -4.73 10.68 -4.13
CA LYS A 77 -3.78 11.55 -4.85
C LYS A 77 -2.36 10.99 -4.90
N THR A 78 -1.90 10.23 -3.89
CA THR A 78 -0.54 9.64 -3.88
C THR A 78 -0.42 8.42 -4.80
N PHE A 79 -1.56 7.84 -5.17
CA PHE A 79 -1.72 6.73 -6.11
C PHE A 79 -2.29 7.17 -7.47
N ALA A 80 -2.47 8.48 -7.69
CA ALA A 80 -2.95 9.02 -8.95
C ALA A 80 -2.03 8.60 -10.11
N GLY A 81 -2.64 8.10 -11.19
CA GLY A 81 -1.91 7.57 -12.35
C GLY A 81 -1.28 6.18 -12.15
N LYS A 82 -1.35 5.60 -10.94
CA LYS A 82 -0.87 4.24 -10.65
C LYS A 82 -2.03 3.25 -10.53
N LEU A 83 -3.13 3.68 -9.91
CA LEU A 83 -4.37 2.91 -9.79
C LEU A 83 -5.56 3.74 -10.28
N PRO A 84 -6.55 3.10 -10.93
CA PRO A 84 -7.79 3.76 -11.30
C PRO A 84 -8.71 3.82 -10.08
N LEU A 85 -8.58 4.86 -9.25
CA LEU A 85 -9.33 5.01 -8.00
C LEU A 85 -10.49 6.00 -8.18
N THR A 86 -11.67 5.66 -7.67
CA THR A 86 -12.82 6.58 -7.61
C THR A 86 -13.55 6.45 -6.27
N ILE A 87 -14.09 7.56 -5.77
CA ILE A 87 -14.94 7.57 -4.57
C ILE A 87 -16.38 7.34 -5.01
N TYR A 88 -17.09 6.47 -4.30
CA TYR A 88 -18.49 6.20 -4.56
C TYR A 88 -19.34 7.47 -4.39
N ASP A 89 -20.08 7.83 -5.43
CA ASP A 89 -20.89 9.06 -5.50
C ASP A 89 -22.41 8.81 -5.37
N GLY A 90 -22.82 7.61 -4.96
CA GLY A 90 -24.23 7.21 -4.90
C GLY A 90 -24.80 6.65 -6.21
N LYS A 91 -24.03 6.63 -7.30
CA LYS A 91 -24.48 6.09 -8.59
C LYS A 91 -23.87 4.72 -8.86
N GLU A 92 -24.63 3.90 -9.59
CA GLU A 92 -24.13 2.64 -10.12
C GLU A 92 -22.91 2.91 -11.00
N HIS A 93 -21.74 2.47 -10.54
CA HIS A 93 -20.50 2.54 -11.29
C HIS A 93 -20.45 1.35 -12.25
N ARG A 94 -20.94 1.56 -13.48
CA ARG A 94 -20.86 0.57 -14.56
C ARG A 94 -19.50 0.52 -15.26
N ASP A 95 -18.59 1.42 -14.88
CA ASP A 95 -17.24 1.41 -15.42
C ASP A 95 -16.41 0.41 -14.63
N ASP A 96 -16.37 -0.84 -15.12
CA ASP A 96 -15.63 -2.00 -14.59
C ASP A 96 -14.09 -1.83 -14.66
N LYS A 97 -13.61 -0.58 -14.65
CA LYS A 97 -12.20 -0.20 -14.78
C LYS A 97 -11.64 0.41 -13.52
N SER A 98 -12.49 0.99 -12.67
CA SER A 98 -12.04 1.69 -11.46
C SER A 98 -12.29 0.88 -10.21
N ILE A 99 -11.37 0.96 -9.27
CA ILE A 99 -11.56 0.56 -7.88
C ILE A 99 -12.47 1.60 -7.25
N VAL A 100 -13.66 1.16 -6.85
CA VAL A 100 -14.65 2.03 -6.21
C VAL A 100 -14.43 1.98 -4.71
N ILE A 101 -14.30 3.16 -4.11
CA ILE A 101 -13.96 3.34 -2.71
C ILE A 101 -15.14 3.97 -1.98
N GLN A 102 -15.64 3.29 -0.96
CA GLN A 102 -16.73 3.79 -0.12
C GLN A 102 -16.28 3.81 1.34
N PRO A 103 -15.81 4.97 1.86
CA PRO A 103 -15.59 5.14 3.29
C PRO A 103 -16.92 5.30 4.01
N TYR A 104 -17.02 4.75 5.21
CA TYR A 104 -18.17 4.91 6.09
C TYR A 104 -17.73 5.04 7.55
N LYS A 105 -18.57 5.68 8.35
CA LYS A 105 -18.44 5.75 9.79
C LYS A 105 -19.66 5.14 10.43
N ASN A 106 -19.44 4.34 11.46
CA ASN A 106 -20.53 3.89 12.31
C ASN A 106 -20.67 4.89 13.46
N ASN A 107 -21.88 4.93 14.00
CA ASN A 107 -22.20 5.70 15.19
C ASN A 107 -21.60 5.07 16.46
N ASP A 108 -21.56 5.85 17.54
CA ASP A 108 -20.83 5.63 18.81
C ASP A 108 -21.22 4.38 19.61
N ILE A 109 -21.95 3.42 19.05
CA ILE A 109 -22.35 2.16 19.73
C ILE A 109 -21.78 0.90 19.03
N ALA A 110 -21.31 1.00 17.78
CA ALA A 110 -20.73 -0.15 17.07
C ALA A 110 -19.26 -0.44 17.47
N THR A 111 -18.89 -1.72 17.55
CA THR A 111 -17.51 -2.18 17.80
C THR A 111 -16.55 -1.71 16.69
N ILE A 112 -17.05 -1.67 15.46
CA ILE A 112 -16.37 -1.06 14.31
C ILE A 112 -16.73 0.42 14.30
N SER A 113 -15.74 1.29 14.47
CA SER A 113 -15.91 2.76 14.47
C SER A 113 -16.02 3.32 13.05
N ALA A 114 -15.26 2.78 12.12
CA ALA A 114 -15.26 3.20 10.72
C ALA A 114 -14.82 2.04 9.82
N GLY A 115 -15.13 2.14 8.53
CA GLY A 115 -14.63 1.21 7.55
C GLY A 115 -14.59 1.79 6.14
N MET A 116 -13.92 1.08 5.24
CA MET A 116 -13.77 1.48 3.86
C MET A 116 -13.87 0.26 2.97
N ILE A 117 -14.87 0.27 2.09
CA ILE A 117 -15.07 -0.77 1.10
C ILE A 117 -14.28 -0.39 -0.16
N LEU A 118 -13.51 -1.34 -0.66
CA LEU A 118 -12.80 -1.29 -1.93
C LEU A 118 -13.39 -2.36 -2.84
N LEU A 119 -14.27 -1.94 -3.75
CA LEU A 119 -14.79 -2.83 -4.78
C LEU A 119 -13.78 -2.88 -5.93
N VAL A 120 -13.31 -4.08 -6.23
CA VAL A 120 -12.23 -4.31 -7.20
C VAL A 120 -12.83 -4.64 -8.57
N PRO A 121 -12.43 -3.92 -9.64
CA PRO A 121 -12.90 -4.24 -10.99
C PRO A 121 -12.34 -5.59 -11.45
N LYS A 122 -13.08 -6.29 -12.32
CA LYS A 122 -12.71 -7.61 -12.83
C LYS A 122 -11.27 -7.67 -13.39
N SER A 123 -10.87 -6.61 -14.09
CA SER A 123 -9.52 -6.47 -14.68
C SER A 123 -8.37 -6.53 -13.66
N ILE A 124 -8.63 -6.22 -12.39
CA ILE A 124 -7.66 -6.31 -11.29
C ILE A 124 -7.91 -7.59 -10.47
N THR A 125 -9.17 -7.99 -10.27
CA THR A 125 -9.52 -9.24 -9.57
C THR A 125 -8.81 -10.46 -10.16
N GLU A 126 -8.69 -10.55 -11.50
CA GLU A 126 -8.01 -11.67 -12.17
C GLU A 126 -6.53 -11.84 -11.79
N SER A 127 -5.88 -10.80 -11.24
CA SER A 127 -4.49 -10.84 -10.78
C SER A 127 -4.33 -10.78 -9.26
N LEU A 128 -5.43 -10.71 -8.51
CA LEU A 128 -5.43 -10.42 -7.08
C LEU A 128 -5.97 -11.63 -6.31
N ARG A 129 -5.09 -12.37 -5.63
CA ARG A 129 -5.46 -13.60 -4.92
C ARG A 129 -5.39 -13.42 -3.42
N ILE A 130 -6.16 -14.22 -2.69
CA ILE A 130 -6.05 -14.31 -1.23
C ILE A 130 -4.61 -14.58 -0.78
N GLY A 131 -3.88 -15.44 -1.49
CA GLY A 131 -2.47 -15.73 -1.21
C GLY A 131 -1.54 -14.50 -1.27
N ASP A 132 -1.91 -13.47 -2.03
CA ASP A 132 -1.15 -12.23 -2.08
C ASP A 132 -1.39 -11.37 -0.82
N PHE A 133 -2.62 -11.36 -0.32
CA PHE A 133 -2.93 -10.71 0.96
C PHE A 133 -2.28 -11.41 2.14
N THR A 134 -2.30 -12.75 2.18
CA THR A 134 -1.69 -13.46 3.30
C THR A 134 -0.17 -13.27 3.34
N ARG A 135 0.46 -13.21 2.17
CA ARG A 135 1.89 -12.90 2.04
C ARG A 135 2.22 -11.46 2.48
N HIS A 136 1.33 -10.51 2.22
CA HIS A 136 1.58 -9.09 2.49
C HIS A 136 1.18 -8.65 3.91
N PHE A 137 0.06 -9.15 4.42
CA PHE A 137 -0.57 -8.69 5.66
C PHE A 137 -0.51 -9.71 6.80
N GLY A 138 -0.16 -10.97 6.52
CA GLY A 138 -0.11 -12.04 7.52
C GLY A 138 -1.32 -12.98 7.44
N GLU A 139 -1.44 -13.85 8.44
CA GLU A 139 -2.35 -15.00 8.36
C GLU A 139 -3.84 -14.64 8.50
N ILE A 140 -4.68 -15.43 7.83
CA ILE A 140 -6.15 -15.34 7.91
C ILE A 140 -6.66 -15.95 9.22
N LYS A 141 -7.53 -15.21 9.91
CA LYS A 141 -8.43 -15.76 10.91
C LYS A 141 -9.57 -16.47 10.19
N LYS A 142 -9.57 -17.80 10.24
CA LYS A 142 -10.67 -18.60 9.67
C LYS A 142 -11.92 -18.41 10.53
N GLU A 143 -12.96 -17.81 9.98
CA GLU A 143 -14.29 -17.88 10.58
C GLU A 143 -14.89 -19.28 10.37
N LYS A 144 -15.48 -19.86 11.43
CA LYS A 144 -16.20 -21.13 11.31
C LYS A 144 -17.60 -20.85 10.74
N PRO A 145 -18.08 -21.59 9.73
CA PRO A 145 -19.45 -21.46 9.26
C PRO A 145 -20.42 -21.75 10.41
N LEU A 146 -21.31 -20.80 10.71
CA LEU A 146 -22.19 -20.92 11.88
C LEU A 146 -23.34 -21.89 11.64
N ILE A 147 -23.90 -22.01 10.43
CA ILE A 147 -24.98 -22.95 10.08
C ILE A 147 -24.93 -23.26 8.57
N GLY A 148 -25.17 -24.53 8.21
CA GLY A 148 -25.70 -25.01 6.92
C GLY A 148 -25.21 -24.32 5.63
N ILE A 149 -24.30 -25.00 4.92
CA ILE A 149 -23.87 -24.81 3.53
C ILE A 149 -24.74 -23.81 2.75
N THR A 150 -24.35 -22.53 2.75
CA THR A 150 -24.77 -21.59 1.73
C THR A 150 -23.71 -21.62 0.62
N GLU A 151 -24.12 -21.55 -0.64
CA GLU A 151 -23.22 -21.63 -1.81
C GLU A 151 -22.24 -20.44 -1.90
N GLN A 152 -22.40 -19.43 -1.06
CA GLN A 152 -21.56 -18.24 -1.06
C GLN A 152 -20.36 -18.43 -0.12
N PRO A 153 -19.12 -18.21 -0.59
CA PRO A 153 -17.93 -18.32 0.25
C PRO A 153 -18.02 -17.26 1.33
N LEU A 154 -17.76 -17.67 2.57
CA LEU A 154 -17.64 -16.73 3.67
C LEU A 154 -16.42 -15.83 3.42
N PRO A 155 -16.53 -14.51 3.62
CA PRO A 155 -15.38 -13.64 3.62
C PRO A 155 -14.31 -14.12 4.60
N VAL A 156 -13.04 -13.83 4.30
CA VAL A 156 -11.92 -14.12 5.21
C VAL A 156 -11.42 -12.84 5.87
N GLU A 157 -11.02 -12.93 7.14
CA GLU A 157 -10.49 -11.79 7.88
C GLU A 157 -8.99 -11.93 8.14
N ILE A 158 -8.24 -10.83 7.99
CA ILE A 158 -6.82 -10.70 8.36
C ILE A 158 -6.70 -9.57 9.37
N SER A 159 -6.11 -9.82 10.53
CA SER A 159 -5.83 -8.76 11.51
C SER A 159 -4.52 -8.07 11.20
N ILE A 160 -4.57 -6.76 11.03
CA ILE A 160 -3.37 -5.93 10.79
C ILE A 160 -2.75 -5.52 12.11
N ASP A 161 -3.58 -5.04 13.04
CA ASP A 161 -3.21 -4.67 14.40
C ASP A 161 -4.41 -4.82 15.35
N ALA A 162 -4.29 -4.34 16.58
CA ALA A 162 -5.35 -4.42 17.59
C ALA A 162 -6.63 -3.65 17.22
N HIS A 163 -6.53 -2.65 16.34
CA HIS A 163 -7.61 -1.74 15.98
C HIS A 163 -7.95 -1.76 14.49
N THR A 164 -7.29 -2.62 13.69
CA THR A 164 -7.45 -2.65 12.23
C THR A 164 -7.49 -4.08 11.72
N SER A 165 -8.50 -4.39 10.91
CA SER A 165 -8.55 -5.65 10.15
C SER A 165 -8.95 -5.43 8.70
N LEU A 166 -8.67 -6.44 7.86
CA LEU A 166 -9.11 -6.54 6.48
C LEU A 166 -10.09 -7.69 6.38
N LYS A 167 -11.23 -7.47 5.74
CA LYS A 167 -12.18 -8.50 5.35
C LYS A 167 -12.21 -8.64 3.83
N LEU A 168 -11.89 -9.83 3.33
CA LEU A 168 -11.76 -10.12 1.90
C LEU A 168 -12.95 -10.94 1.43
N THR A 169 -13.60 -10.48 0.36
CA THR A 169 -14.61 -11.26 -0.38
C THR A 169 -14.01 -11.73 -1.69
N PHE A 170 -14.35 -12.95 -2.10
CA PHE A 170 -13.66 -13.67 -3.17
C PHE A 170 -14.58 -14.61 -3.96
N ASN A 171 -14.10 -15.08 -5.11
CA ASN A 171 -14.79 -16.02 -5.99
C ASN A 171 -14.69 -17.45 -5.41
N ASN A 172 -15.80 -18.20 -5.32
CA ASN A 172 -15.84 -19.49 -4.59
C ASN A 172 -15.28 -20.73 -5.31
N ASN A 173 -14.80 -20.59 -6.54
CA ASN A 173 -14.60 -21.77 -7.40
C ASN A 173 -13.18 -22.34 -7.36
N GLU A 174 -12.33 -21.87 -6.45
CA GLU A 174 -10.91 -22.22 -6.39
C GLU A 174 -10.45 -22.54 -4.96
N LYS A 175 -9.25 -23.12 -4.81
CA LYS A 175 -8.61 -23.26 -3.49
C LYS A 175 -8.49 -21.89 -2.84
N LEU A 176 -8.66 -21.81 -1.51
CA LEU A 176 -8.75 -20.52 -0.80
C LEU A 176 -7.58 -19.58 -1.09
N ASP A 177 -6.34 -20.08 -1.14
CA ASP A 177 -5.15 -19.28 -1.44
C ASP A 177 -5.08 -18.78 -2.90
N GLN A 178 -5.79 -19.45 -3.80
CA GLN A 178 -5.86 -19.13 -5.23
C GLN A 178 -7.08 -18.27 -5.58
N ALA A 179 -8.10 -18.26 -4.72
CA ALA A 179 -9.33 -17.52 -4.95
C ALA A 179 -9.07 -16.03 -5.17
N HIS A 180 -9.67 -15.51 -6.25
CA HIS A 180 -9.55 -14.11 -6.63
C HIS A 180 -10.38 -13.21 -5.71
N VAL A 181 -9.84 -12.06 -5.34
CA VAL A 181 -10.49 -11.11 -4.43
C VAL A 181 -11.28 -10.08 -5.23
N THR A 182 -12.56 -9.94 -4.89
CA THR A 182 -13.51 -9.01 -5.52
C THR A 182 -13.76 -7.78 -4.68
N MET A 183 -13.60 -7.89 -3.36
CA MET A 183 -13.79 -6.77 -2.44
C MET A 183 -12.85 -6.89 -1.26
N VAL A 184 -12.30 -5.74 -0.85
CA VAL A 184 -11.56 -5.59 0.40
C VAL A 184 -12.28 -4.56 1.25
N GLU A 185 -12.63 -4.92 2.47
CA GLU A 185 -13.16 -4.00 3.46
C GLU A 185 -12.11 -3.80 4.56
N ILE A 186 -11.70 -2.55 4.77
CA ILE A 186 -10.79 -2.17 5.83
C ILE A 186 -11.62 -1.72 7.02
N LEU A 187 -11.47 -2.38 8.16
CA LEU A 187 -12.24 -2.13 9.37
C LEU A 187 -11.38 -1.46 10.43
N LYS A 188 -11.92 -0.42 11.06
CA LYS A 188 -11.32 0.28 12.20
C LYS A 188 -12.15 0.05 13.45
N TYR A 189 -11.56 -0.54 14.47
CA TYR A 189 -12.16 -0.79 15.77
C TYR A 189 -11.83 0.33 16.76
N ARG A 190 -12.52 0.32 17.90
CA ARG A 190 -12.21 1.21 19.03
C ARG A 190 -10.92 0.85 19.73
#